data_AF-A0A1G0WDF0-F1
#
_entry.id   AF-A0A1G0WDF0-F1
#
_cell.length_a   1.000
_cell.length_b   1.000
_cell.length_c   1.000
_cell.angle_alpha   90.00
_cell.angle_beta   90.00
_cell.angle_gamma   90.00
#
_symmetry.space_group_name_H-M   'P 1'
#
loop_
_entity.id
_entity.type
_entity.pdbx_description
1 polymer ?
#
loop_
_entity_poly.entity_id
_entity_poly.type
_entity_poly.pdbx_seq_one_letter_code
_entity_poly.pdbx_strand_id
1 'polypeptide(L)'
;MIFYYIDNFRKSLKNLIKKDKGHCSSCASDIASDFNSKTYEEILISSTIIISESPIFLVKRRISNSCRHLSKRDGFRLYMIIDTNKESVTLCEIYSKRGKLSKVDLTTNERRYLLEYYADELENDTLSELDINNISAILI
;
A
#
# COMPACT_ATOMS: atom_id res chain seq x y z
N MET A 1 5.43 -15.79 0.10
CA MET A 1 5.44 -14.33 -0.11
C MET A 1 5.56 -13.62 1.22
N ILE A 2 6.52 -12.71 1.33
CA ILE A 2 6.76 -11.88 2.52
C ILE A 2 6.20 -10.48 2.26
N PHE A 3 5.62 -9.87 3.29
CA PHE A 3 5.18 -8.48 3.23
C PHE A 3 6.10 -7.59 4.03
N TYR A 4 6.35 -6.40 3.48
CA TYR A 4 7.07 -5.33 4.15
C TYR A 4 6.26 -4.04 4.08
N TYR A 5 6.69 -3.05 4.84
CA TYR A 5 6.24 -1.67 4.68
C TYR A 5 7.40 -0.70 4.91
N ILE A 6 7.31 0.45 4.23
CA ILE A 6 8.17 1.59 4.54
C ILE A 6 7.49 2.54 5.51
N ASP A 7 8.25 3.36 6.24
CA ASP A 7 7.68 4.25 7.26
C ASP A 7 6.66 5.26 6.67
N ASN A 8 6.79 5.62 5.40
CA ASN A 8 5.82 6.44 4.67
C ASN A 8 4.42 5.80 4.62
N PHE A 9 4.32 4.47 4.44
CA PHE A 9 3.05 3.76 4.48
C PHE A 9 2.43 3.83 5.88
N ARG A 10 3.22 3.56 6.91
CA ARG A 10 2.78 3.62 8.31
C ARG A 10 2.20 5.00 8.65
N LYS A 11 2.92 6.08 8.28
CA LYS A 11 2.46 7.47 8.45
C LYS A 11 1.15 7.73 7.71
N SER A 12 1.06 7.29 6.46
CA SER A 12 -0.13 7.48 5.62
C SER A 12 -1.35 6.73 6.17
N LEU A 13 -1.18 5.48 6.58
CA LEU A 13 -2.22 4.67 7.19
C LEU A 13 -2.69 5.29 8.52
N LYS A 14 -1.74 5.66 9.40
CA LYS A 14 -2.03 6.32 10.67
C LYS A 14 -2.84 7.60 10.47
N ASN A 15 -2.52 8.38 9.44
CA ASN A 15 -3.26 9.59 9.11
C ASN A 15 -4.67 9.31 8.59
N LEU A 16 -4.87 8.26 7.77
CA LEU A 16 -6.19 7.89 7.25
C LEU A 16 -7.16 7.44 8.35
N ILE A 17 -6.68 6.62 9.29
CA ILE A 17 -7.54 6.02 10.32
C ILE A 17 -7.72 6.89 11.56
N LYS A 18 -6.98 8.00 11.69
CA LYS A 18 -6.98 8.84 12.90
C LYS A 18 -8.37 9.43 13.17
N LYS A 19 -8.96 9.06 14.32
CA LYS A 19 -10.23 9.59 14.85
C LYS A 19 -11.36 9.61 13.81
N ASP A 20 -11.52 8.52 13.06
CA ASP A 20 -12.50 8.34 11.96
C ASP A 20 -12.71 9.59 11.07
N LYS A 21 -11.67 10.39 10.87
CA LYS A 21 -11.75 11.64 10.10
C LYS A 21 -11.89 11.31 8.62
N GLY A 22 -13.08 10.89 8.20
CA GLY A 22 -13.41 10.58 6.81
C GLY A 22 -13.83 9.15 6.54
N HIS A 23 -14.25 8.37 7.55
CA HIS A 23 -14.77 7.01 7.37
C HIS A 23 -13.76 6.09 6.67
N CYS A 24 -12.55 6.07 7.22
CA CYS A 24 -11.41 5.31 6.69
C CYS A 24 -10.86 4.32 7.72
N SER A 25 -11.57 4.11 8.82
CA SER A 25 -11.20 3.18 9.89
C SER A 25 -11.06 1.72 9.43
N SER A 26 -11.78 1.32 8.38
CA SER A 26 -11.68 -0.03 7.78
C SER A 26 -10.45 -0.23 6.89
N CYS A 27 -9.60 0.78 6.69
CA CYS A 27 -8.51 0.70 5.70
C CYS A 27 -7.57 -0.49 5.95
N ALA A 28 -7.17 -0.73 7.20
CA ALA A 28 -6.30 -1.85 7.56
C ALA A 28 -6.96 -3.22 7.25
N SER A 29 -8.23 -3.42 7.65
CA SER A 29 -8.96 -4.67 7.39
C SER A 29 -9.26 -4.85 5.90
N ASP A 30 -9.53 -3.77 5.17
CA ASP A 30 -9.78 -3.80 3.72
C ASP A 30 -8.51 -4.18 2.94
N ILE A 31 -7.33 -3.71 3.39
CA ILE A 31 -6.04 -4.16 2.85
C ILE A 31 -5.87 -5.65 3.15
N ALA A 32 -5.92 -6.08 4.42
CA ALA A 32 -5.74 -7.47 4.80
C ALA A 32 -6.66 -8.42 3.99
N SER A 33 -7.95 -8.09 3.89
CA SER A 33 -8.90 -8.86 3.10
C SER A 33 -8.60 -8.87 1.60
N ASP A 34 -8.04 -7.80 1.03
CA ASP A 34 -7.70 -7.75 -0.39
C ASP A 34 -6.40 -8.50 -0.72
N PHE A 35 -5.55 -8.79 0.27
CA PHE A 35 -4.34 -9.61 0.09
C PHE A 35 -4.52 -11.07 0.52
N ASN A 36 -5.56 -11.37 1.30
CA ASN A 36 -5.81 -12.72 1.80
C ASN A 36 -5.84 -13.76 0.66
N SER A 37 -5.07 -14.84 0.85
CA SER A 37 -4.91 -15.97 -0.08
C SER A 37 -4.42 -15.65 -1.50
N LYS A 38 -3.82 -14.47 -1.75
CA LYS A 38 -3.27 -14.12 -3.07
C LYS A 38 -1.77 -14.32 -3.15
N THR A 39 -1.27 -14.76 -4.31
CA THR A 39 0.16 -14.79 -4.61
C THR A 39 0.67 -13.43 -5.12
N TYR A 40 1.99 -13.25 -5.18
CA TYR A 40 2.57 -11.99 -5.68
C TYR A 40 2.24 -11.78 -7.17
N GLU A 41 2.15 -12.85 -7.96
CA GLU A 41 1.78 -12.81 -9.38
C GLU A 41 0.33 -12.38 -9.55
N GLU A 42 -0.61 -12.96 -8.79
CA GLU A 42 -2.01 -12.56 -8.82
C GLU A 42 -2.16 -11.09 -8.43
N ILE A 43 -1.40 -10.64 -7.44
CA ILE A 43 -1.35 -9.24 -7.01
C ILE A 43 -0.81 -8.35 -8.12
N LEU A 44 0.30 -8.73 -8.78
CA LEU A 44 0.91 -7.99 -9.87
C LEU A 44 -0.05 -7.86 -11.07
N ILE A 45 -0.63 -8.98 -11.52
CA ILE A 45 -1.56 -9.04 -12.66
C ILE A 45 -2.82 -8.19 -12.41
N SER A 46 -3.34 -8.21 -11.18
CA SER A 46 -4.54 -7.44 -10.82
C SER A 46 -4.27 -5.99 -10.42
N SER A 47 -3.00 -5.53 -10.47
CA SER A 47 -2.59 -4.16 -10.16
C SER A 47 -2.32 -3.34 -11.42
N THR A 48 -2.39 -2.01 -11.29
CA THR A 48 -1.95 -1.11 -12.36
C THR A 48 -0.44 -0.92 -12.24
N ILE A 49 0.32 -1.42 -13.21
CA ILE A 49 1.77 -1.20 -13.27
C ILE A 49 2.05 0.28 -13.53
N ILE A 50 2.94 0.85 -12.71
CA ILE A 50 3.36 2.25 -12.81
C ILE A 50 4.78 2.35 -13.36
N ILE A 51 5.69 1.52 -12.83
CA ILE A 51 7.07 1.33 -13.33
C ILE A 51 7.31 -0.18 -13.40
N SER A 52 7.97 -0.62 -14.47
CA SER A 52 8.22 -2.03 -14.78
C SER A 52 9.70 -2.24 -15.05
N GLU A 53 10.48 -2.44 -14.00
CA GLU A 53 11.93 -2.65 -14.07
C GLU A 53 12.28 -3.96 -13.38
N SER A 54 12.03 -5.07 -14.08
CA SER A 54 12.28 -6.42 -13.54
C SER A 54 13.65 -6.51 -12.87
N PRO A 55 13.73 -7.00 -11.62
CA PRO A 55 12.69 -7.72 -10.86
C PRO A 55 11.75 -6.83 -10.03
N ILE A 56 11.90 -5.50 -10.09
CA ILE A 56 11.20 -4.53 -9.25
C ILE A 56 10.06 -3.85 -10.02
N PHE A 57 8.86 -3.90 -9.46
CA PHE A 57 7.67 -3.30 -10.04
C PHE A 57 7.03 -2.34 -9.05
N LEU A 58 6.96 -1.05 -9.40
CA LEU A 58 6.09 -0.12 -8.70
C LEU A 58 4.68 -0.27 -9.27
N VAL A 59 3.73 -0.67 -8.44
CA VAL A 59 2.34 -0.88 -8.86
C VAL A 59 1.38 -0.10 -7.98
N LYS A 60 0.20 0.17 -8.54
CA LYS A 60 -0.93 0.78 -7.86
C LYS A 60 -2.09 -0.20 -7.79
N ARG A 61 -2.52 -0.50 -6.58
CA ARG A 61 -3.64 -1.38 -6.29
C ARG A 61 -4.87 -0.60 -5.82
N ARG A 62 -6.05 -1.07 -6.22
CA ARG A 62 -7.35 -0.46 -5.89
C ARG A 62 -8.06 -1.30 -4.86
N ILE A 63 -8.38 -0.72 -3.71
CA ILE A 63 -8.97 -1.41 -2.57
C ILE A 63 -10.33 -0.79 -2.26
N SER A 64 -11.33 -1.59 -1.91
CA SER A 64 -12.63 -1.08 -1.47
C SER A 64 -12.50 -0.30 -0.16
N ASN A 65 -13.46 0.57 0.13
CA ASN A 65 -13.63 1.12 1.47
C ASN A 65 -14.96 0.59 2.02
N SER A 66 -14.88 -0.47 2.82
CA SER A 66 -16.05 -1.15 3.35
C SER A 66 -16.81 -0.30 4.38
N CYS A 67 -16.11 0.53 5.16
CA CYS A 67 -16.73 1.48 6.10
C CYS A 67 -17.70 2.45 5.42
N ARG A 68 -17.47 2.78 4.15
CA ARG A 68 -18.32 3.67 3.34
C ARG A 68 -19.13 2.97 2.25
N HIS A 69 -19.11 1.63 2.21
CA HIS A 69 -19.69 0.85 1.12
C HIS A 69 -19.20 1.27 -0.28
N LEU A 70 -17.95 1.73 -0.40
CA LEU A 70 -17.37 2.13 -1.67
C LEU A 70 -16.66 0.97 -2.36
N SER A 71 -16.97 0.80 -3.64
CA SER A 71 -16.28 -0.17 -4.51
C SER A 71 -14.78 0.15 -4.64
N LYS A 72 -13.99 -0.80 -5.18
CA LYS A 72 -12.57 -0.59 -5.51
C LYS A 72 -12.31 0.66 -6.37
N ARG A 73 -13.28 1.07 -7.20
CA ARG A 73 -13.15 2.26 -8.04
C ARG A 73 -13.01 3.53 -7.20
N ASP A 74 -13.72 3.63 -6.09
CA ASP A 74 -13.89 4.83 -5.26
C ASP A 74 -13.31 4.70 -3.84
N GLY A 75 -12.81 3.51 -3.46
CA GLY A 75 -12.15 3.26 -2.18
C GLY A 75 -10.72 3.81 -2.10
N PHE A 76 -9.79 2.99 -1.61
CA PHE A 76 -8.39 3.38 -1.38
C PHE A 76 -7.48 3.04 -2.56
N ARG A 77 -6.33 3.73 -2.60
CA ARG A 77 -5.24 3.51 -3.54
C ARG A 77 -3.95 3.24 -2.81
N LEU A 78 -3.44 2.04 -3.00
CA LEU A 78 -2.21 1.54 -2.40
C LEU A 78 -1.12 1.53 -3.46
N TYR A 79 -0.06 2.27 -3.22
CA TYR A 79 1.20 2.14 -3.95
C TYR A 79 2.06 1.14 -3.21
N MET A 80 2.65 0.24 -3.97
CA MET A 80 3.43 -0.88 -3.45
C MET A 80 4.49 -1.29 -4.46
N ILE A 81 5.59 -1.82 -3.94
CA ILE A 81 6.68 -2.39 -4.73
C ILE A 81 6.56 -3.90 -4.65
N ILE A 82 6.67 -4.56 -5.80
CA ILE A 82 6.77 -6.02 -5.90
C ILE A 82 8.17 -6.36 -6.35
N ASP A 83 8.88 -7.16 -5.57
CA ASP A 83 10.15 -7.77 -5.95
C ASP A 83 9.88 -9.23 -6.32
N THR A 84 9.97 -9.55 -7.62
CA THR A 84 9.68 -10.89 -8.13
C THR A 84 10.81 -11.88 -7.86
N ASN A 85 12.04 -11.42 -7.58
CA ASN A 85 13.12 -12.33 -7.20
C ASN A 85 12.98 -12.79 -5.76
N LYS A 86 12.52 -11.89 -4.87
CA LYS A 86 12.29 -12.19 -3.45
C LYS A 86 10.88 -12.67 -3.13
N GLU A 87 10.00 -12.72 -4.13
CA GLU A 87 8.56 -12.97 -3.96
C GLU A 87 7.97 -12.13 -2.82
N SER A 88 8.23 -10.83 -2.84
CA SER A 88 7.87 -9.93 -1.73
C SER A 88 7.07 -8.73 -2.19
N VAL A 89 6.26 -8.20 -1.28
CA VAL A 89 5.41 -7.03 -1.50
C VAL A 89 5.67 -6.00 -0.41
N THR A 90 6.14 -4.81 -0.80
CA THR A 90 6.39 -3.69 0.10
C THR A 90 5.31 -2.64 -0.01
N LEU A 91 4.57 -2.38 1.07
CA LEU A 91 3.56 -1.33 1.13
C LEU A 91 4.22 0.05 1.28
N CYS A 92 3.95 0.95 0.33
CA CYS A 92 4.69 2.22 0.21
C CYS A 92 3.88 3.46 0.60
N GLU A 93 2.64 3.58 0.10
CA GLU A 93 1.74 4.68 0.42
C GLU A 93 0.28 4.28 0.22
N ILE A 94 -0.61 4.81 1.05
CA ILE A 94 -2.04 4.59 0.97
C ILE A 94 -2.79 5.92 1.10
N TYR A 95 -3.81 6.13 0.26
CA TYR A 95 -4.73 7.26 0.40
C TYR A 95 -6.16 6.88 -0.02
N SER A 96 -7.16 7.64 0.44
CA SER A 96 -8.54 7.48 -0.02
C SER A 96 -8.73 8.23 -1.34
N LYS A 97 -9.48 7.67 -2.29
CA LYS A 97 -9.81 8.39 -3.52
C LYS A 97 -10.95 9.40 -3.30
N ARG A 98 -11.83 9.13 -2.35
CA ARG A 98 -13.02 9.94 -2.04
C ARG A 98 -13.01 10.37 -0.57
N GLY A 99 -13.69 11.48 -0.30
CA GLY A 99 -13.91 12.01 1.05
C GLY A 99 -12.89 13.07 1.46
N LYS A 100 -12.91 13.45 2.73
CA LYS A 100 -12.13 14.58 3.26
C LYS A 100 -10.61 14.43 3.12
N LEU A 101 -10.13 13.18 3.12
CA LEU A 101 -8.72 12.85 2.98
C LEU A 101 -8.36 12.43 1.55
N SER A 102 -9.20 12.78 0.57
CA SER A 102 -8.95 12.38 -0.81
C SER A 102 -7.69 13.02 -1.38
N LYS A 103 -6.87 12.22 -2.05
CA LYS A 103 -5.75 12.71 -2.85
C LYS A 103 -5.94 12.35 -4.33
N VAL A 104 -5.28 13.13 -5.19
CA VAL A 104 -5.07 12.76 -6.59
C VAL A 104 -3.98 11.69 -6.68
N ASP A 105 -3.84 11.07 -7.86
CA ASP A 105 -2.75 10.11 -8.11
C ASP A 105 -1.38 10.75 -7.89
N LEU A 106 -0.41 9.97 -7.39
CA LEU A 106 0.96 10.43 -7.20
C LEU A 106 1.57 10.91 -8.53
N THR A 107 2.25 12.04 -8.46
CA THR A 107 3.08 12.60 -9.54
C THR A 107 4.29 11.71 -9.82
N THR A 108 4.97 11.94 -10.94
CA THR A 108 6.21 11.24 -11.28
C THR A 108 7.29 11.41 -10.21
N ASN A 109 7.40 12.62 -9.64
CA ASN A 109 8.38 12.90 -8.59
C ASN A 109 8.06 12.15 -7.29
N GLU A 110 6.80 12.13 -6.86
CA GLU A 110 6.38 11.37 -5.67
C GLU A 110 6.63 9.86 -5.85
N ARG A 111 6.40 9.31 -7.05
CA ARG A 111 6.70 7.91 -7.35
C ARG A 111 8.20 7.61 -7.28
N ARG A 112 9.03 8.50 -7.81
CA ARG A 112 10.49 8.39 -7.73
C ARG A 112 10.95 8.43 -6.27
N TYR A 113 10.39 9.34 -5.46
CA TYR A 113 10.70 9.39 -4.03
C TYR A 113 10.30 8.10 -3.30
N LEU A 114 9.20 7.44 -3.66
CA LEU A 114 8.87 6.13 -3.05
C LEU A 114 9.91 5.06 -3.36
N LEU A 115 10.45 5.03 -4.59
CA LEU A 115 11.50 4.09 -4.97
C LEU A 115 12.83 4.40 -4.25
N GLU A 116 13.20 5.68 -4.18
CA GLU A 116 14.41 6.12 -3.45
C GLU A 116 14.30 5.79 -1.96
N TYR A 117 13.13 6.01 -1.34
CA TYR A 117 12.90 5.70 0.07
C TYR A 117 12.93 4.19 0.33
N TYR A 118 12.35 3.38 -0.56
CA TYR A 118 12.46 1.93 -0.49
C TYR A 118 13.91 1.44 -0.63
N ALA A 119 14.66 1.98 -1.58
CA ALA A 119 16.06 1.62 -1.78
C ALA A 119 16.90 1.97 -0.54
N ASP A 120 16.71 3.17 0.03
CA ASP A 120 17.38 3.61 1.25
C ASP A 120 17.04 2.70 2.44
N GLU A 121 15.76 2.38 2.66
CA GLU A 121 15.39 1.47 3.76
C GLU A 121 15.90 0.04 3.54
N LEU A 122 16.00 -0.42 2.30
CA LEU A 122 16.54 -1.73 1.97
C LEU A 122 18.07 -1.78 2.16
N GLU A 123 18.80 -0.75 1.74
CA GLU A 123 20.25 -0.65 1.89
C GLU A 123 20.69 -0.52 3.35
N ASN A 124 19.88 0.18 4.16
CA ASN A 124 20.14 0.38 5.59
C ASN A 124 19.52 -0.70 6.50
N ASP A 125 18.90 -1.74 5.93
CA ASP A 125 18.21 -2.81 6.68
C ASP A 125 17.15 -2.29 7.67
N THR A 126 16.44 -1.23 7.29
CA THR A 126 15.36 -0.62 8.10
C THR A 126 13.97 -0.94 7.56
N LEU A 127 13.88 -1.72 6.48
CA LEU A 127 12.62 -2.18 5.91
C LEU A 127 11.90 -3.09 6.92
N SER A 128 10.68 -2.73 7.31
CA SER A 128 9.96 -3.43 8.37
C SER A 128 9.08 -4.54 7.81
N GLU A 129 9.20 -5.76 8.34
CA GLU A 129 8.31 -6.88 8.01
C GLU A 129 6.88 -6.61 8.50
N LEU A 130 5.91 -7.07 7.72
CA LEU A 130 4.49 -6.87 7.97
C LEU A 130 3.75 -8.22 8.06
N ASP A 131 3.06 -8.45 9.18
CA ASP A 131 1.95 -9.40 9.17
C ASP A 131 0.75 -8.76 8.48
N ILE A 132 0.47 -9.20 7.24
CA ILE A 132 -0.61 -8.66 6.42
C ILE A 132 -2.01 -8.89 7.04
N ASN A 133 -2.15 -9.84 7.96
CA ASN A 133 -3.40 -10.09 8.67
C ASN A 133 -3.55 -9.23 9.93
N ASN A 134 -2.46 -8.60 10.39
CA ASN A 134 -2.42 -7.76 11.56
C ASN A 134 -1.79 -6.39 11.28
N ILE A 135 -2.21 -5.75 10.20
CA ILE A 135 -1.70 -4.43 9.77
C ILE A 135 -1.87 -3.38 10.87
N SER A 136 -2.89 -3.50 11.73
CA SER A 136 -3.10 -2.55 12.82
C SER A 136 -1.94 -2.50 13.84
N ALA A 137 -1.13 -3.57 13.94
CA ALA A 137 -0.01 -3.63 14.87
C ALA A 137 1.06 -2.56 14.60
N ILE A 138 1.21 -2.09 13.35
CA ILE A 138 2.24 -1.10 12.99
C ILE A 138 1.89 0.32 13.44
N LEU A 139 0.72 0.52 14.05
CA LEU A 139 0.20 1.84 14.42
C LEU A 139 0.40 2.19 15.90
N ILE A 140 0.80 1.19 16.69
CA ILE A 140 1.04 1.24 18.13
C ILE A 140 2.29 2.08 18.40
#